data_AF-A0A7Z0DI27-F1
#
_entry.id   AF-A0A7Z0DI27-F1
#
_cell.length_a   1.000
_cell.length_b   1.000
_cell.length_c   1.000
_cell.angle_alpha   90.00
_cell.angle_beta   90.00
_cell.angle_gamma   90.00
#
_symmetry.space_group_name_H-M   'P 1'
#
loop_
_entity.id
_entity.type
_entity.pdbx_description
1 polymer ?
#
loop_
_entity_poly.entity_id
_entity_poly.type
_entity_poly.pdbx_seq_one_letter_code
_entity_poly.pdbx_strand_id
1 'polypeptide(L)'
;MPASTGARRRGAVRSEEARLAVLEATGRLFAARGYDHLTIEGIAAEASVSKQTIYRWWSSKSAVVADALIADMLLPDRPVVPDTGDIRADLIAWMQDLIDLVAQPGNDGLVRSLVAAACESPDIGARLNDALGITATVSTRIETAVAVGQLPADLPAMEFVRALVGGFVLHSLERTEPAPDAAERLVRALLH
;
A
#
# COMPACT_ATOMS: atom_id res chain seq x y z
N MET A 1 -47.65 -37.51 -12.79
CA MET A 1 -47.50 -36.35 -11.87
C MET A 1 -46.02 -36.21 -11.54
N PRO A 2 -45.25 -35.32 -12.19
CA PRO A 2 -43.83 -35.19 -11.89
C PRO A 2 -43.62 -34.32 -10.64
N ALA A 3 -42.64 -34.72 -9.85
CA ALA A 3 -42.20 -34.09 -8.61
C ALA A 3 -41.52 -32.74 -8.86
N SER A 4 -41.89 -31.72 -8.09
CA SER A 4 -41.13 -30.47 -8.01
C SER A 4 -40.03 -30.61 -6.95
N THR A 5 -38.82 -30.93 -7.40
CA THR A 5 -37.63 -30.82 -6.54
C THR A 5 -37.27 -29.35 -6.44
N GLY A 6 -37.66 -28.71 -5.33
CA GLY A 6 -37.18 -27.39 -4.95
C GLY A 6 -35.66 -27.42 -4.79
N ALA A 7 -34.96 -26.89 -5.80
CA ALA A 7 -33.53 -26.60 -5.70
C ALA A 7 -33.34 -25.60 -4.55
N ARG A 8 -32.83 -26.10 -3.41
CA ARG A 8 -32.36 -25.25 -2.32
C ARG A 8 -31.36 -24.27 -2.92
N ARG A 9 -31.71 -22.98 -2.95
CA ARG A 9 -30.74 -21.89 -3.09
C ARG A 9 -29.65 -22.18 -2.07
N ARG A 10 -28.48 -22.62 -2.54
CA ARG A 10 -27.25 -22.55 -1.76
C ARG A 10 -27.12 -21.09 -1.39
N GLY A 11 -27.42 -20.74 -0.14
CA GLY A 11 -27.08 -19.44 0.42
C GLY A 11 -25.64 -19.18 0.05
N ALA A 12 -25.40 -18.10 -0.69
CA ALA A 12 -24.17 -17.85 -1.41
C ALA A 12 -22.97 -17.94 -0.46
N VAL A 13 -22.25 -19.07 -0.54
CA VAL A 13 -20.83 -19.12 -0.20
C VAL A 13 -20.23 -17.89 -0.87
N ARG A 14 -19.55 -17.06 -0.08
CA ARG A 14 -18.76 -15.95 -0.58
C ARG A 14 -17.93 -16.46 -1.76
N SER A 15 -18.26 -16.04 -2.98
CA SER A 15 -17.53 -16.47 -4.16
C SER A 15 -16.17 -15.80 -4.11
N GLU A 16 -15.15 -16.57 -3.75
CA GLU A 16 -13.77 -16.11 -3.73
C GLU A 16 -13.32 -15.67 -5.12
N GLU A 17 -13.84 -16.31 -6.17
CA GLU A 17 -13.66 -15.89 -7.56
C GLU A 17 -14.14 -14.44 -7.78
N ALA A 18 -15.32 -14.09 -7.26
CA ALA A 18 -15.81 -12.71 -7.35
C ALA A 18 -14.98 -11.73 -6.52
N ARG A 19 -14.38 -12.18 -5.41
CA ARG A 19 -13.46 -11.35 -4.62
C ARG A 19 -12.19 -11.07 -5.42
N LEU A 20 -11.55 -12.10 -5.96
CA LEU A 20 -10.33 -11.99 -6.75
C LEU A 20 -10.54 -11.12 -8.00
N ALA A 21 -11.65 -11.33 -8.73
CA ALA A 21 -11.99 -10.51 -9.88
C ALA A 21 -12.08 -9.01 -9.54
N VAL A 22 -12.60 -8.67 -8.36
CA VAL A 22 -12.66 -7.28 -7.87
C VAL A 22 -11.27 -6.74 -7.54
N LEU A 23 -10.41 -7.53 -6.90
CA LEU A 23 -9.04 -7.10 -6.57
C LEU A 23 -8.18 -6.90 -7.83
N GLU A 24 -8.26 -7.82 -8.79
CA GLU A 24 -7.57 -7.69 -10.08
C GLU A 24 -8.08 -6.48 -10.88
N ALA A 25 -9.41 -6.29 -10.94
CA ALA A 25 -10.01 -5.11 -11.56
C ALA A 25 -9.54 -3.80 -10.91
N THR A 26 -9.43 -3.79 -9.58
CA THR A 26 -8.91 -2.65 -8.83
C THR A 26 -7.45 -2.36 -9.21
N GLY A 27 -6.61 -3.40 -9.27
CA GLY A 27 -5.22 -3.29 -9.72
C GLY A 27 -5.09 -2.73 -11.14
N ARG A 28 -5.84 -3.28 -12.10
CA ARG A 28 -5.85 -2.82 -13.50
C ARG A 28 -6.28 -1.36 -13.62
N LEU A 29 -7.37 -0.98 -12.95
CA LEU A 29 -7.86 0.40 -12.99
C LEU A 29 -6.90 1.37 -12.30
N PHE A 30 -6.26 0.94 -11.20
CA PHE A 30 -5.26 1.73 -10.49
C PHE A 30 -4.04 1.99 -11.38
N ALA A 31 -3.49 0.94 -12.00
CA ALA A 31 -2.35 1.09 -12.91
C ALA A 31 -2.67 1.98 -14.13
N ALA A 32 -3.92 1.94 -14.62
CA ALA A 32 -4.32 2.71 -15.78
C ALA A 32 -4.67 4.19 -15.48
N ARG A 33 -5.11 4.51 -14.26
CA ARG A 33 -5.75 5.81 -13.96
C ARG A 33 -5.37 6.42 -12.61
N GLY A 34 -4.61 5.73 -11.78
CA GLY A 34 -4.33 6.15 -10.41
C GLY A 34 -5.52 6.00 -9.46
N TYR A 35 -5.26 6.23 -8.17
CA TYR A 35 -6.22 6.07 -7.08
C TYR A 35 -7.45 7.00 -7.14
N ASP A 36 -7.26 8.26 -7.50
CA ASP A 36 -8.29 9.30 -7.43
C ASP A 36 -9.41 9.05 -8.45
N HIS A 37 -9.08 8.40 -9.55
CA HIS A 37 -10.02 8.02 -10.60
C HIS A 37 -10.68 6.65 -10.36
N LEU A 38 -10.34 5.93 -9.28
CA LEU A 38 -11.04 4.72 -8.87
C LEU A 38 -12.42 5.05 -8.28
N THR A 39 -13.43 4.32 -8.75
CA THR A 39 -14.80 4.33 -8.22
C THR A 39 -15.29 2.90 -8.00
N ILE A 40 -16.18 2.69 -7.03
CA ILE A 40 -16.80 1.38 -6.80
C ILE A 40 -17.59 0.94 -8.04
N GLU A 41 -18.26 1.86 -8.71
CA GLU A 41 -18.96 1.63 -9.99
C GLU A 41 -17.99 1.14 -11.08
N GLY A 42 -16.84 1.80 -11.22
CA GLY A 42 -15.83 1.43 -12.21
C GLY A 42 -15.24 0.05 -11.94
N ILE A 43 -14.90 -0.23 -10.68
CA ILE A 43 -14.41 -1.54 -10.24
C ILE A 43 -15.46 -2.63 -10.48
N ALA A 44 -16.73 -2.37 -10.15
CA ALA A 44 -17.82 -3.31 -10.37
C ALA A 44 -18.02 -3.64 -11.85
N ALA A 45 -17.98 -2.61 -12.71
CA ALA A 45 -18.08 -2.78 -14.15
C ALA A 45 -16.90 -3.59 -14.72
N GLU A 46 -15.66 -3.24 -14.35
CA GLU A 46 -14.45 -3.93 -14.79
C GLU A 46 -14.41 -5.40 -14.32
N ALA A 47 -14.83 -5.67 -13.08
CA ALA A 47 -14.90 -7.02 -12.53
C ALA A 47 -16.15 -7.80 -12.98
N SER A 48 -17.07 -7.20 -13.75
CA SER A 48 -18.36 -7.79 -14.14
C SER A 48 -19.20 -8.27 -12.94
N VAL A 49 -19.21 -7.52 -11.84
CA VAL A 49 -19.98 -7.81 -10.63
C VAL A 49 -20.93 -6.66 -10.26
N SER A 50 -21.89 -6.93 -9.37
CA SER A 50 -22.73 -5.87 -8.81
C SER A 50 -22.02 -5.10 -7.69
N LYS A 51 -22.40 -3.83 -7.47
CA LYS A 51 -21.95 -3.07 -6.28
C LYS A 51 -22.28 -3.78 -4.97
N GLN A 52 -23.43 -4.45 -4.89
CA GLN A 52 -23.81 -5.23 -3.72
C GLN A 52 -22.85 -6.40 -3.47
N THR A 53 -22.27 -6.98 -4.52
CA THR A 53 -21.21 -7.99 -4.41
C THR A 53 -19.97 -7.40 -3.75
N ILE A 54 -19.54 -6.19 -4.15
CA ILE A 54 -18.39 -5.50 -3.54
C ILE A 54 -18.68 -5.16 -2.07
N TYR A 55 -19.81 -4.50 -1.78
CA TYR A 55 -20.13 -4.08 -0.41
C TYR A 55 -20.35 -5.22 0.59
N ARG A 56 -20.52 -6.47 0.11
CA ARG A 56 -20.54 -7.66 0.98
C ARG A 56 -19.17 -8.02 1.57
N TRP A 57 -18.09 -7.54 0.95
CA TRP A 57 -16.71 -7.81 1.33
C TRP A 57 -16.01 -6.58 1.90
N TRP A 58 -16.25 -5.40 1.32
CA TRP A 58 -15.56 -4.17 1.68
C TRP A 58 -16.54 -3.05 2.04
N SER A 59 -16.31 -2.39 3.17
CA SER A 59 -17.09 -1.26 3.69
C SER A 59 -16.93 0.01 2.85
N SER A 60 -15.79 0.18 2.18
CA SER A 60 -15.34 1.44 1.59
C SER A 60 -14.43 1.20 0.37
N LYS A 61 -14.20 2.25 -0.44
CA LYS A 61 -13.19 2.21 -1.52
C LYS A 61 -11.78 1.96 -0.96
N SER A 62 -11.46 2.60 0.17
CA SER A 62 -10.19 2.42 0.88
C SER A 62 -9.99 0.97 1.32
N ALA A 63 -11.04 0.29 1.80
CA ALA A 63 -10.96 -1.12 2.14
C ALA A 63 -10.68 -2.04 0.92
N VAL A 64 -11.29 -1.76 -0.25
CA VAL A 64 -10.99 -2.51 -1.48
C VAL A 64 -9.54 -2.30 -1.91
N VAL A 65 -9.07 -1.04 -1.91
CA VAL A 65 -7.70 -0.66 -2.28
C VAL A 65 -6.67 -1.29 -1.33
N ALA A 66 -6.94 -1.26 -0.02
CA ALA A 66 -6.09 -1.90 0.96
C ALA A 66 -5.99 -3.42 0.75
N ASP A 67 -7.12 -4.10 0.52
CA ASP A 67 -7.11 -5.54 0.28
C ASP A 67 -6.46 -5.91 -1.07
N ALA A 68 -6.58 -5.05 -2.09
CA ALA A 68 -5.86 -5.19 -3.36
C ALA A 68 -4.35 -5.02 -3.20
N LEU A 69 -3.91 -4.07 -2.35
CA LEU A 69 -2.50 -3.93 -1.97
C LEU A 69 -2.01 -5.18 -1.23
N ILE A 70 -2.77 -5.67 -0.26
CA ILE A 70 -2.44 -6.88 0.52
C ILE A 70 -2.34 -8.11 -0.37
N ALA A 71 -3.16 -8.18 -1.42
CA ALA A 71 -3.12 -9.25 -2.42
C ALA A 71 -2.06 -9.04 -3.51
N ASP A 72 -1.17 -8.04 -3.37
CA ASP A 72 -0.10 -7.70 -4.33
C ASP A 72 -0.61 -7.29 -5.73
N MET A 73 -1.88 -6.89 -5.83
CA MET A 73 -2.53 -6.51 -7.10
C MET A 73 -2.41 -5.02 -7.42
N LEU A 74 -2.07 -4.19 -6.42
CA LEU A 74 -2.06 -2.73 -6.57
C LEU A 74 -0.67 -2.18 -6.93
N LEU A 75 0.39 -2.69 -6.29
CA LEU A 75 1.77 -2.21 -6.43
C LEU A 75 2.77 -3.39 -6.47
N PRO A 76 2.72 -4.23 -7.53
CA PRO A 76 3.63 -5.37 -7.65
C PRO A 76 5.10 -4.94 -7.75
N ASP A 77 5.37 -3.82 -8.43
CA ASP A 77 6.72 -3.25 -8.59
C ASP A 77 7.00 -2.13 -7.57
N ARG A 78 6.57 -2.31 -6.32
CA ARG A 78 6.76 -1.29 -5.27
C ARG A 78 8.24 -0.97 -5.03
N PRO A 79 8.58 0.29 -4.68
CA PRO A 79 9.96 0.67 -4.37
C PRO A 79 10.57 -0.17 -3.26
N VAL A 80 11.76 -0.71 -3.52
CA VAL A 80 12.59 -1.44 -2.54
C VAL A 80 13.87 -0.67 -2.27
N VAL A 81 14.42 -0.79 -1.06
CA VAL A 81 15.68 -0.12 -0.74
C VAL A 81 16.81 -0.75 -1.56
N PRO A 82 17.56 0.02 -2.36
CA PRO A 82 18.70 -0.50 -3.08
C PRO A 82 19.80 -0.99 -2.12
N ASP A 83 20.72 -1.81 -2.65
CA ASP A 83 21.93 -2.25 -1.95
C ASP A 83 23.16 -1.95 -2.81
N THR A 84 23.46 -0.66 -2.95
CA THR A 84 24.58 -0.19 -3.79
C THR A 84 25.91 -0.15 -3.04
N GLY A 85 25.87 -0.39 -1.73
CA GLY A 85 27.01 -0.21 -0.83
C GLY A 85 27.12 1.19 -0.23
N ASP A 86 26.17 2.10 -0.47
CA ASP A 86 26.03 3.37 0.24
C ASP A 86 24.61 3.49 0.81
N ILE A 87 24.46 3.16 2.10
CA ILE A 87 23.16 3.18 2.77
C ILE A 87 22.47 4.55 2.74
N ARG A 88 23.23 5.66 2.75
CA ARG A 88 22.65 6.99 2.72
C ARG A 88 22.05 7.25 1.35
N ALA A 89 22.80 6.94 0.30
CA ALA A 89 22.31 7.06 -1.08
C ALA A 89 21.11 6.13 -1.33
N ASP A 90 21.18 4.89 -0.84
CA ASP A 90 20.11 3.89 -0.99
C ASP A 90 18.80 4.36 -0.33
N LEU A 91 18.86 4.89 0.90
CA LEU A 91 17.68 5.41 1.59
C LEU A 91 17.11 6.66 0.90
N ILE A 92 17.97 7.53 0.37
CA ILE A 92 17.52 8.73 -0.38
C ILE A 92 16.80 8.30 -1.65
N ALA A 93 17.38 7.39 -2.44
CA ALA A 93 16.80 6.88 -3.67
C ALA A 93 15.43 6.23 -3.40
N TRP A 94 15.36 5.36 -2.40
CA TRP A 94 14.12 4.70 -2.01
C TRP A 94 13.03 5.68 -1.57
N MET A 95 13.38 6.71 -0.78
CA MET A 95 12.43 7.74 -0.38
C MET A 95 11.97 8.60 -1.56
N GLN A 96 12.87 8.88 -2.50
CA GLN A 96 12.52 9.59 -3.73
C GLN A 96 11.53 8.78 -4.57
N ASP A 97 11.75 7.47 -4.72
CA ASP A 97 10.82 6.59 -5.45
C ASP A 97 9.42 6.57 -4.81
N LEU A 98 9.32 6.61 -3.48
CA LEU A 98 8.05 6.71 -2.77
C LEU A 98 7.35 8.06 -2.99
N ILE A 99 8.13 9.15 -2.96
CA ILE A 99 7.63 10.50 -3.25
C ILE A 99 7.12 10.57 -4.69
N ASP A 100 7.89 10.08 -5.64
CA ASP A 100 7.57 10.10 -7.06
C ASP A 100 6.32 9.25 -7.36
N LEU A 101 6.18 8.08 -6.72
CA LEU A 101 4.99 7.23 -6.82
C LEU A 101 3.71 7.98 -6.42
N VAL A 102 3.76 8.74 -5.32
CA VAL A 102 2.60 9.49 -4.82
C VAL A 102 2.37 10.77 -5.63
N ALA A 103 3.43 11.35 -6.20
CA ALA A 103 3.35 12.52 -7.07
C ALA A 103 2.83 12.18 -8.49
N GLN A 104 2.72 10.90 -8.85
CA GLN A 104 2.12 10.51 -10.13
C GLN A 104 0.68 11.02 -10.24
N PRO A 105 0.25 11.50 -11.43
CA PRO A 105 -1.11 12.00 -11.63
C PRO A 105 -2.18 10.99 -11.18
N GLY A 106 -3.07 11.43 -10.30
CA GLY A 106 -4.17 10.62 -9.78
C GLY A 106 -3.82 9.80 -8.54
N ASN A 107 -2.63 9.94 -7.94
CA ASN A 107 -2.27 9.24 -6.70
C ASN A 107 -2.34 10.13 -5.45
N ASP A 108 -2.84 11.37 -5.55
CA ASP A 108 -2.89 12.33 -4.45
C ASP A 108 -3.59 11.74 -3.21
N GLY A 109 -4.67 10.98 -3.41
CA GLY A 109 -5.45 10.36 -2.35
C GLY A 109 -4.93 9.02 -1.83
N LEU A 110 -3.91 8.42 -2.45
CA LEU A 110 -3.51 7.03 -2.19
C LEU A 110 -3.07 6.83 -0.73
N VAL A 111 -2.07 7.57 -0.27
CA VAL A 111 -1.55 7.43 1.10
C VAL A 111 -2.65 7.69 2.13
N ARG A 112 -3.46 8.72 1.93
CA ARG A 112 -4.58 9.05 2.83
C ARG A 112 -5.61 7.92 2.91
N SER A 113 -5.85 7.24 1.78
CA SER A 113 -6.77 6.10 1.72
C SER A 113 -6.25 4.89 2.48
N LEU A 114 -4.95 4.62 2.42
CA LEU A 114 -4.31 3.53 3.15
C LEU A 114 -4.30 3.82 4.66
N VAL A 115 -4.01 5.07 5.04
CA VAL A 115 -4.12 5.52 6.45
C VAL A 115 -5.57 5.37 6.94
N ALA A 116 -6.55 5.81 6.15
CA ALA A 116 -7.96 5.66 6.50
C ALA A 116 -8.36 4.18 6.68
N ALA A 117 -7.94 3.29 5.75
CA ALA A 117 -8.18 1.85 5.85
C ALA A 117 -7.53 1.25 7.11
N ALA A 118 -6.30 1.64 7.43
CA ALA A 118 -5.61 1.19 8.64
C ALA A 118 -6.32 1.65 9.92
N CYS A 119 -6.93 2.85 9.92
CA CYS A 119 -7.73 3.34 11.04
C CYS A 119 -9.07 2.60 11.21
N GLU A 120 -9.62 1.99 10.15
CA GLU A 120 -10.87 1.20 10.24
C GLU A 120 -10.69 -0.07 11.09
N SER A 121 -9.48 -0.68 11.11
CA SER A 121 -9.21 -1.90 11.87
C SER A 121 -7.71 -2.11 12.13
N PRO A 122 -7.30 -2.43 13.39
CA PRO A 122 -5.92 -2.81 13.70
C PRO A 122 -5.40 -3.99 12.86
N ASP A 123 -6.28 -4.94 12.50
CA ASP A 123 -5.94 -6.08 11.63
C ASP A 123 -5.59 -5.62 10.20
N ILE A 124 -6.36 -4.68 9.65
CA ILE A 124 -6.08 -4.11 8.33
C ILE A 124 -4.75 -3.35 8.37
N GLY A 125 -4.52 -2.56 9.43
CA GLY A 125 -3.25 -1.86 9.61
C GLY A 125 -2.04 -2.79 9.66
N ALA A 126 -2.13 -3.89 10.41
CA ALA A 126 -1.05 -4.89 10.48
C ALA A 126 -0.81 -5.55 9.12
N ARG A 127 -1.87 -6.02 8.46
CA ARG A 127 -1.77 -6.66 7.13
C ARG A 127 -1.22 -5.70 6.06
N LEU A 128 -1.56 -4.42 6.11
CA LEU A 128 -0.98 -3.39 5.25
C LEU A 128 0.52 -3.22 5.50
N ASN A 129 0.95 -3.19 6.77
CA ASN A 129 2.37 -3.10 7.12
C ASN A 129 3.15 -4.31 6.60
N ASP A 130 2.61 -5.51 6.80
CA ASP A 130 3.21 -6.76 6.34
C ASP A 130 3.29 -6.82 4.81
N ALA A 131 2.22 -6.47 4.11
CA ALA A 131 2.17 -6.48 2.66
C ALA A 131 3.13 -5.46 2.02
N LEU A 132 3.21 -4.26 2.61
CA LEU A 132 4.18 -3.25 2.18
C LEU A 132 5.62 -3.73 2.44
N GLY A 133 5.86 -4.50 3.50
CA GLY A 133 7.16 -5.05 3.85
C GLY A 133 8.22 -4.00 4.22
N ILE A 134 7.86 -2.71 4.19
CA ILE A 134 8.76 -1.57 4.39
C ILE A 134 9.53 -1.71 5.70
N THR A 135 8.83 -2.03 6.81
CA THR A 135 9.47 -2.19 8.12
C THR A 135 10.56 -3.25 8.07
N ALA A 136 10.25 -4.43 7.53
CA ALA A 136 11.19 -5.56 7.48
C ALA A 136 12.35 -5.27 6.54
N THR A 137 12.08 -4.85 5.31
CA THR A 137 13.10 -4.60 4.27
C THR A 137 14.09 -3.52 4.70
N VAL A 138 13.59 -2.38 5.20
CA VAL A 138 14.47 -1.29 5.61
C VAL A 138 15.25 -1.66 6.88
N SER A 139 14.63 -2.37 7.84
CA SER A 139 15.35 -2.84 9.04
C SER A 139 16.50 -3.79 8.68
N THR A 140 16.27 -4.78 7.82
CA THR A 140 17.32 -5.69 7.34
C THR A 140 18.44 -4.94 6.63
N ARG A 141 18.09 -3.92 5.83
CA ARG A 141 19.09 -3.10 5.14
C ARG A 141 19.93 -2.27 6.13
N ILE A 142 19.30 -1.69 7.14
CA ILE A 142 19.98 -0.96 8.23
C ILE A 142 20.90 -1.89 9.01
N GLU A 143 20.43 -3.07 9.41
CA GLU A 143 21.24 -4.06 10.13
C GLU A 143 22.48 -4.47 9.32
N THR A 144 22.32 -4.66 8.00
CA THR A 144 23.43 -4.94 7.09
C THR A 144 24.42 -3.78 7.04
N ALA A 145 23.93 -2.53 6.95
CA ALA A 145 24.76 -1.33 6.94
C ALA A 145 25.52 -1.13 8.27
N VAL A 146 24.90 -1.48 9.40
CA VAL A 146 25.56 -1.51 10.72
C VAL A 146 26.68 -2.55 10.73
N ALA A 147 26.43 -3.76 10.24
CA ALA A 147 27.41 -4.84 10.24
C ALA A 147 28.68 -4.51 9.43
N VAL A 148 28.56 -3.70 8.38
CA VAL A 148 29.69 -3.23 7.55
C VAL A 148 30.25 -1.86 7.99
N GLY A 149 29.77 -1.31 9.11
CA GLY A 149 30.28 -0.07 9.70
C GLY A 149 29.87 1.22 9.00
N GLN A 150 28.80 1.20 8.19
CA GLN A 150 28.23 2.40 7.56
C GLN A 150 27.31 3.19 8.50
N LEU A 151 26.76 2.54 9.53
CA LEU A 151 25.87 3.14 10.52
C LEU A 151 26.36 2.84 11.95
N PRO A 152 25.99 3.66 12.94
CA PRO A 152 26.28 3.40 14.35
C PRO A 152 25.74 2.04 14.82
N ALA A 153 26.53 1.31 15.62
CA ALA A 153 26.16 -0.02 16.11
C ALA A 153 24.93 -0.03 17.05
N ASP A 154 24.62 1.10 17.65
CA ASP A 154 23.49 1.32 18.55
C ASP A 154 22.30 2.02 17.87
N LEU A 155 22.32 2.17 16.53
CA LEU A 155 21.21 2.77 15.80
C LEU A 155 19.94 1.92 15.99
N PRO A 156 18.85 2.50 16.54
CA PRO A 156 17.59 1.77 16.73
C PRO A 156 16.87 1.65 15.38
N ALA A 157 17.10 0.54 14.67
CA ALA A 157 16.63 0.35 13.28
C ALA A 157 15.11 0.51 13.14
N MET A 158 14.33 -0.05 14.06
CA MET A 158 12.87 0.02 14.02
C MET A 158 12.37 1.47 14.16
N GLU A 159 12.89 2.21 15.13
CA GLU A 159 12.57 3.62 15.39
C GLU A 159 12.98 4.50 14.23
N PHE A 160 14.14 4.23 13.62
CA PHE A 160 14.61 4.91 12.43
C PHE A 160 13.62 4.73 11.27
N VAL A 161 13.20 3.51 10.97
CA VAL A 161 12.24 3.23 9.89
C VAL A 161 10.89 3.89 10.17
N ARG A 162 10.41 3.83 11.41
CA ARG A 162 9.17 4.50 11.81
C ARG A 162 9.23 6.01 11.65
N ALA A 163 10.35 6.64 12.01
CA ALA A 163 10.53 8.08 11.83
C ALA A 163 10.59 8.46 10.35
N LEU A 164 11.31 7.66 9.54
CA LEU A 164 11.46 7.88 8.11
C LEU A 164 10.12 7.76 7.37
N VAL A 165 9.42 6.63 7.54
CA VAL A 165 8.11 6.40 6.91
C VAL A 165 7.04 7.33 7.49
N GLY A 166 7.09 7.57 8.80
CA GLY A 166 6.16 8.46 9.48
C GLY A 166 6.24 9.90 8.97
N GLY A 167 7.46 10.42 8.75
CA GLY A 167 7.67 11.74 8.16
C GLY A 167 7.07 11.85 6.75
N PHE A 168 7.27 10.83 5.91
CA PHE A 168 6.67 10.76 4.58
C PHE A 168 5.13 10.70 4.61
N VAL A 169 4.56 9.88 5.49
CA VAL A 169 3.10 9.78 5.65
C VAL A 169 2.53 11.10 6.15
N LEU A 170 3.17 11.76 7.13
CA LEU A 170 2.74 13.04 7.65
C LEU A 170 2.74 14.11 6.55
N HIS A 171 3.84 14.22 5.78
CA HIS A 171 3.94 15.12 4.63
C HIS A 171 2.81 14.88 3.62
N SER A 172 2.53 13.61 3.29
CA SER A 172 1.45 13.23 2.37
C SER A 172 0.04 13.62 2.87
N LEU A 173 -0.14 13.75 4.19
CA LEU A 173 -1.40 14.18 4.80
C LEU A 173 -1.58 15.71 4.75
N GLU A 174 -0.49 16.49 4.72
CA GLU A 174 -0.52 17.95 4.69
C GLU A 174 -0.97 18.52 3.33
N ARG A 175 -0.95 17.70 2.27
CA ARG A 175 -1.31 18.10 0.89
C ARG A 175 -0.41 19.22 0.35
N THR A 176 0.83 19.23 0.79
CA THR A 176 1.87 20.15 0.36
C THR A 176 2.77 19.43 -0.65
N GLU A 177 3.19 20.15 -1.69
CA GLU A 177 4.22 19.61 -2.59
C GLU A 177 5.51 19.39 -1.79
N PRO A 178 6.10 18.18 -1.82
CA PRO A 178 7.39 17.95 -1.20
C PRO A 178 8.41 18.83 -1.90
N ALA A 179 9.23 19.53 -1.13
CA ALA A 179 10.32 20.27 -1.74
C ALA A 179 11.31 19.30 -2.43
N PRO A 180 12.02 19.73 -3.49
CA PRO A 180 12.74 18.82 -4.40
C PRO A 180 13.77 17.89 -3.72
N ASP A 181 14.32 18.31 -2.59
CA ASP A 181 15.31 17.63 -1.75
C ASP A 181 14.68 17.04 -0.46
N ALA A 182 13.37 16.76 -0.44
CA ALA A 182 12.66 16.24 0.74
C ALA A 182 13.23 14.90 1.23
N ALA A 183 13.51 13.97 0.30
CA ALA A 183 14.13 12.68 0.62
C ALA A 183 15.49 12.89 1.29
N GLU A 184 16.35 13.73 0.71
CA GLU A 184 17.67 14.03 1.25
C GLU A 184 17.61 14.67 2.62
N ARG A 185 16.74 15.66 2.82
CA ARG A 185 16.58 16.33 4.13
C ARG A 185 16.12 15.36 5.21
N LEU A 186 15.17 14.48 4.90
CA LEU A 186 14.64 13.53 5.87
C LEU A 186 15.70 12.50 6.28
N VAL A 187 16.41 11.91 5.32
CA VAL A 187 17.50 10.96 5.60
C VAL A 187 18.65 11.64 6.35
N ARG A 188 19.02 12.87 5.96
CA ARG A 188 20.06 13.65 6.64
C ARG A 188 19.69 13.96 8.09
N ALA A 189 18.43 14.28 8.37
CA ALA A 189 17.94 14.56 9.72
C ALA A 189 17.94 13.32 10.64
N LEU A 190 17.94 12.11 10.08
CA LEU A 190 17.94 10.87 10.88
C LEU A 190 19.34 10.26 11.04
N LEU A 191 20.28 10.58 10.15
CA LEU A 191 21.65 10.04 10.12
C LEU A 191 22.71 11.10 10.48
N HIS A 192 22.42 11.92 11.49
CA HIS A 192 23.31 13.00 11.96
C HIS A 192 24.74 12.55 12.27
#